data_AF-A0A1V2IQX0-F1
#
_entry.id   AF-A0A1V2IQX0-F1
#
_cell.length_a   1.000
_cell.length_b   1.000
_cell.length_c   1.000
_cell.angle_alpha   90.00
_cell.angle_beta   90.00
_cell.angle_gamma   90.00
#
_symmetry.space_group_name_H-M   'P 1'
#
loop_
_entity.id
_entity.type
_entity.pdbx_description
1 polymer ?
#
loop_
_entity_poly.entity_id
_entity_poly.type
_entity_poly.pdbx_seq_one_letter_code
_entity_poly.pdbx_strand_id
1 'polypeptide(L)'
;MAALLGLVAAVVAYSLSDLSRGVYRTVDETGPRLATYMDWRGFVTTTGFWVVVAVVVAPVLGIAGRSGRGWRTRAVISKLLIPILALTEMTRRLAMEARFQPSPVAVYTWDVVEGCALLVVIVILGICAARTLQRR
;
A
#
# COMPACT_ATOMS: atom_id res chain seq x y z
N MET A 1 10.93 16.10 -5.12
CA MET A 1 12.03 15.11 -5.06
C MET A 1 11.90 14.17 -3.88
N ALA A 2 11.82 14.65 -2.62
CA ALA A 2 11.74 13.76 -1.44
C ALA A 2 10.62 12.71 -1.48
N ALA A 3 9.39 13.10 -1.89
CA ALA A 3 8.26 12.16 -1.97
C ALA A 3 8.45 11.07 -3.05
N LEU A 4 9.09 11.41 -4.17
CA LEU A 4 9.41 10.45 -5.23
C LEU A 4 10.46 9.45 -4.73
N LEU A 5 11.55 9.97 -4.14
CA LEU A 5 12.62 9.14 -3.57
C LEU A 5 12.07 8.21 -2.48
N GLY A 6 11.19 8.70 -1.62
CA GLY A 6 10.52 7.90 -0.60
C GLY A 6 9.65 6.79 -1.20
N LEU A 7 8.87 7.09 -2.25
CA LEU A 7 8.01 6.10 -2.88
C LEU A 7 8.82 5.02 -3.61
N VAL A 8 9.88 5.42 -4.33
CA VAL A 8 10.81 4.49 -4.97
C VAL A 8 11.52 3.62 -3.94
N ALA A 9 12.03 4.21 -2.86
CA ALA A 9 12.67 3.47 -1.77
C ALA A 9 11.71 2.46 -1.12
N ALA A 10 10.44 2.84 -0.94
CA ALA A 10 9.41 1.94 -0.41
C ALA A 10 9.14 0.76 -1.34
N VAL A 11 9.02 0.99 -2.66
CA VAL A 11 8.85 -0.09 -3.65
C VAL A 11 10.04 -1.04 -3.66
N VAL A 12 11.26 -0.51 -3.61
CA VAL A 12 12.48 -1.33 -3.58
C VAL A 12 12.55 -2.13 -2.28
N ALA A 13 12.30 -1.52 -1.12
CA ALA A 13 12.31 -2.20 0.17
C ALA A 13 11.24 -3.29 0.27
N TYR A 14 10.04 -3.04 -0.25
CA TYR A 14 8.99 -4.03 -0.35
C TYR A 14 9.39 -5.21 -1.25
N SER A 15 9.92 -4.92 -2.44
CA SER A 15 10.37 -5.95 -3.38
C SER A 15 11.51 -6.81 -2.78
N LEU A 16 12.44 -6.21 -2.05
CA LEU A 16 13.51 -6.92 -1.33
C LEU A 16 12.96 -7.80 -0.20
N SER A 17 11.87 -7.37 0.45
CA SER A 17 11.18 -8.19 1.45
C SER A 17 10.49 -9.40 0.82
N ASP A 18 9.89 -9.25 -0.35
CA ASP A 18 9.32 -10.38 -1.10
C ASP A 18 10.42 -11.32 -1.62
N LEU A 19 11.56 -10.77 -2.01
CA LEU A 19 12.76 -11.53 -2.37
C LEU A 19 13.24 -12.39 -1.19
N SER A 20 13.31 -11.84 0.03
CA SER A 20 13.75 -12.59 1.21
C SER A 20 12.72 -13.62 1.69
N ARG A 21 11.43 -13.38 1.45
CA ARG A 21 10.35 -14.34 1.69
C ARG A 21 10.27 -15.48 0.66
N GLY A 22 11.07 -15.42 -0.39
CA GLY A 22 11.13 -16.45 -1.43
C GLY A 22 9.97 -16.43 -2.41
N VAL A 23 9.25 -15.29 -2.53
CA VAL A 23 8.14 -15.12 -3.49
C VAL A 23 8.59 -15.33 -4.94
N TYR A 24 9.84 -15.00 -5.24
CA TYR A 24 10.45 -15.18 -6.56
C TYR A 24 11.22 -16.50 -6.68
N ARG A 25 10.86 -17.54 -5.90
CA ARG A 25 11.43 -18.88 -6.12
C ARG A 25 10.54 -19.65 -7.08
N THR A 26 11.15 -20.24 -8.10
CA THR A 26 10.46 -21.09 -9.05
C THR A 26 11.07 -22.49 -9.00
N VAL A 27 10.27 -23.48 -9.42
CA VAL A 27 10.71 -24.87 -9.48
C VAL A 27 11.21 -25.15 -10.89
N ASP A 28 12.36 -25.81 -11.00
CA ASP A 28 12.81 -26.36 -12.26
C ASP A 28 12.04 -27.65 -12.55
N GLU A 29 11.08 -27.57 -13.48
CA GLU A 29 10.27 -28.70 -13.92
C GLU A 29 11.01 -29.62 -14.92
N THR A 30 12.20 -29.21 -15.39
CA THR A 30 12.93 -29.95 -16.42
C THR A 30 13.95 -30.95 -15.89
N GLY A 31 14.28 -30.89 -14.59
CA GLY A 31 15.24 -31.78 -13.93
C GLY A 31 14.60 -32.97 -13.20
N PRO A 32 15.28 -34.13 -13.09
CA PRO A 32 14.79 -35.29 -12.32
C PRO A 32 14.79 -35.03 -10.80
N ARG A 33 15.42 -33.95 -10.34
CA ARG A 33 15.33 -33.44 -8.96
C ARG A 33 14.67 -32.08 -9.05
N LEU A 34 13.49 -31.93 -8.45
CA LEU A 34 12.75 -30.66 -8.33
C LEU A 34 13.58 -29.64 -7.54
N ALA A 35 14.54 -28.99 -8.21
CA ALA A 35 15.38 -27.96 -7.62
C ALA A 35 14.63 -26.63 -7.66
N THR A 36 14.73 -25.84 -6.57
CA THR A 36 14.19 -24.48 -6.54
C THR A 36 15.30 -23.49 -6.84
N TYR A 37 15.02 -22.53 -7.72
CA TYR A 37 15.95 -21.46 -8.06
C TYR A 37 15.28 -20.10 -7.95
N MET A 38 16.11 -19.05 -7.91
CA MET A 38 15.66 -17.67 -7.81
C MET A 38 15.32 -17.12 -9.20
N ASP A 39 14.07 -16.71 -9.42
CA ASP A 39 13.63 -16.00 -10.62
C ASP A 39 13.98 -14.52 -10.54
N TRP A 40 15.23 -14.23 -10.90
CA TRP A 40 15.75 -12.86 -11.02
C TRP A 40 15.01 -12.04 -12.06
N ARG A 41 14.52 -12.68 -13.13
CA ARG A 41 13.81 -11.98 -14.20
C ARG A 41 12.48 -11.45 -13.68
N GLY A 42 11.67 -12.31 -13.05
CA GLY A 42 10.41 -11.94 -12.43
C GLY A 42 10.59 -10.84 -11.38
N PHE A 43 11.62 -10.93 -10.54
CA PHE A 43 11.97 -9.88 -9.59
C PHE A 43 12.24 -8.53 -10.27
N VAL A 44 13.18 -8.48 -11.21
CA VAL A 44 13.57 -7.22 -11.87
C VAL A 44 12.40 -6.62 -12.67
N THR A 45 11.62 -7.43 -13.39
CA THR A 45 10.48 -6.94 -14.17
C THR A 45 9.38 -6.38 -13.28
N THR A 46 9.07 -7.07 -12.17
CA THR A 46 8.00 -6.67 -11.25
C THR A 46 8.39 -5.41 -10.48
N THR A 47 9.62 -5.37 -9.94
CA THR A 47 10.13 -4.18 -9.26
C THR A 47 10.23 -3.00 -10.20
N GLY A 48 10.75 -3.20 -11.43
CA GLY A 48 10.82 -2.16 -12.45
C GLY A 48 9.45 -1.57 -12.80
N PHE A 49 8.44 -2.42 -13.00
CA PHE A 49 7.07 -1.99 -13.23
C PHE A 49 6.54 -1.11 -12.10
N TRP A 50 6.69 -1.54 -10.84
CA TRP A 50 6.21 -0.77 -9.69
C TRP A 50 6.99 0.53 -9.46
N VAL A 51 8.29 0.58 -9.82
CA VAL A 51 9.06 1.82 -9.81
C VAL A 51 8.51 2.81 -10.83
N VAL A 52 8.17 2.35 -12.04
CA VAL A 52 7.55 3.21 -13.06
C VAL A 52 6.19 3.73 -12.58
N VAL A 53 5.35 2.86 -12.02
CA VAL A 53 4.06 3.24 -11.43
C VAL A 53 4.28 4.28 -10.31
N ALA A 54 5.26 4.07 -9.44
CA ALA A 54 5.60 5.01 -8.38
C ALA A 54 6.00 6.39 -8.95
N VAL A 55 6.80 6.43 -10.02
CA VAL A 55 7.17 7.69 -10.69
C VAL A 55 5.95 8.43 -11.23
N VAL A 56 4.97 7.71 -11.80
CA VAL A 56 3.75 8.31 -12.35
C VAL A 56 2.78 8.76 -11.25
N VAL A 57 2.66 7.98 -10.17
CA VAL A 57 1.70 8.23 -9.09
C VAL A 57 2.22 9.29 -8.09
N ALA A 58 3.53 9.38 -7.86
CA ALA A 58 4.12 10.32 -6.91
C ALA A 58 3.74 11.81 -7.18
N PRO A 59 3.73 12.32 -8.43
CA PRO A 59 3.23 13.67 -8.73
C PRO A 59 1.78 13.87 -8.32
N VAL A 60 0.90 12.89 -8.60
CA VAL A 60 -0.53 12.95 -8.27
C VAL A 60 -0.72 13.01 -6.75
N LEU A 61 -0.03 12.14 -6.01
CA LEU A 61 -0.03 12.17 -4.54
C LEU A 61 0.59 13.45 -3.99
N GLY A 62 1.62 13.99 -4.62
CA GLY A 62 2.23 15.27 -4.25
C GLY A 62 1.28 16.46 -4.43
N ILE A 63 0.49 16.46 -5.52
CA ILE A 63 -0.55 17.46 -5.77
C ILE A 63 -1.69 17.31 -4.77
N ALA A 64 -2.12 16.07 -4.48
CA ALA A 64 -3.13 15.79 -3.47
C ALA A 64 -2.66 16.25 -2.07
N GLY A 65 -1.43 15.95 -1.69
CA GLY A 65 -0.84 16.38 -0.42
C GLY A 65 -0.71 17.90 -0.30
N ARG A 66 -0.37 18.59 -1.40
CA ARG A 66 -0.35 20.07 -1.43
C ARG A 66 -1.76 20.65 -1.32
N SER A 67 -2.74 20.04 -1.99
CA SER A 67 -4.16 20.41 -1.95
C SER A 67 -4.80 20.10 -0.59
N GLY A 68 -4.24 19.16 0.16
CA GLY A 68 -4.60 18.83 1.53
C GLY A 68 -4.19 19.86 2.59
N ARG A 69 -3.46 20.92 2.21
CA ARG A 69 -3.10 21.98 3.15
C ARG A 69 -4.34 22.80 3.52
N GLY A 70 -4.70 22.74 4.80
CA GLY A 70 -5.89 23.38 5.36
C GLY A 70 -7.05 22.42 5.63
N TRP A 71 -8.20 22.99 5.99
CA TRP A 71 -9.41 22.25 6.41
C TRP A 71 -10.66 22.67 5.63
N ARG A 72 -10.47 23.14 4.39
CA ARG A 72 -11.58 23.28 3.43
C ARG A 72 -12.00 21.91 2.92
N THR A 73 -13.25 21.75 2.47
CA THR A 73 -13.83 20.47 2.04
C THR A 73 -12.95 19.70 1.04
N ARG A 74 -12.38 20.38 0.04
CA ARG A 74 -11.45 19.76 -0.95
C ARG A 74 -10.17 19.19 -0.30
N ALA A 75 -9.65 19.85 0.74
CA ALA A 75 -8.47 19.38 1.46
C ALA A 75 -8.77 18.14 2.30
N VAL A 76 -9.97 18.06 2.86
CA VAL A 76 -10.44 16.87 3.61
C VAL A 76 -10.59 15.67 2.66
N ILE A 77 -11.18 15.87 1.48
CA ILE A 77 -11.29 14.81 0.46
C ILE A 77 -9.90 14.28 0.08
N SER A 78 -8.91 15.15 -0.17
CA SER A 78 -7.55 14.71 -0.48
C SER A 78 -6.85 13.96 0.66
N LYS A 79 -7.18 14.27 1.91
CA LYS A 79 -6.65 13.57 3.10
C LYS A 79 -7.29 12.20 3.30
N LEU A 80 -8.53 12.02 2.87
CA LEU A 80 -9.28 10.77 3.01
C LEU A 80 -8.98 9.77 1.89
N LEU A 81 -8.48 10.22 0.74
CA LEU A 81 -8.17 9.37 -0.41
C LEU A 81 -7.28 8.17 -0.06
N ILE A 82 -6.16 8.40 0.62
CA ILE A 82 -5.21 7.35 1.01
C ILE A 82 -5.82 6.36 2.01
N PRO A 83 -6.39 6.79 3.17
CA PRO A 83 -6.93 5.86 4.14
C PRO A 83 -8.18 5.12 3.63
N ILE A 84 -9.01 5.72 2.77
CA ILE A 84 -10.13 5.01 2.13
C ILE A 84 -9.61 3.93 1.17
N LEU A 85 -8.61 4.26 0.35
CA LEU A 85 -8.01 3.26 -0.56
C LEU A 85 -7.42 2.09 0.24
N ALA A 86 -6.71 2.39 1.33
CA ALA A 86 -6.15 1.39 2.23
C ALA A 86 -7.25 0.50 2.82
N LEU A 87 -8.35 1.07 3.32
CA LEU A 87 -9.51 0.29 3.78
C LEU A 87 -10.02 -0.65 2.69
N THR A 88 -10.34 -0.12 1.50
CA THR A 88 -10.90 -0.94 0.41
C THR A 88 -9.99 -2.08 -0.03
N GLU A 89 -8.68 -1.83 -0.11
CA GLU A 89 -7.70 -2.84 -0.51
C GLU A 89 -7.54 -3.90 0.58
N MET A 90 -7.44 -3.48 1.86
CA MET A 90 -7.29 -4.41 2.97
C MET A 90 -8.54 -5.26 3.15
N THR A 91 -9.75 -4.70 3.15
CA THR A 91 -10.99 -5.48 3.25
C THR A 91 -11.07 -6.53 2.13
N ARG A 92 -10.65 -6.18 0.91
CA ARG A 92 -10.62 -7.14 -0.21
C ARG A 92 -9.56 -8.22 -0.01
N ARG A 93 -8.36 -7.86 0.46
CA ARG A 93 -7.29 -8.82 0.76
C ARG A 93 -7.68 -9.75 1.90
N LEU A 94 -8.21 -9.25 3.02
CA LEU A 94 -8.75 -10.08 4.10
C LEU A 94 -9.81 -11.04 3.57
N ALA A 95 -10.75 -10.56 2.75
CA ALA A 95 -11.81 -11.41 2.20
C ALA A 95 -11.26 -12.54 1.30
N MET A 96 -10.19 -12.29 0.56
CA MET A 96 -9.54 -13.33 -0.25
C MET A 96 -8.68 -14.27 0.59
N GLU A 97 -7.83 -13.74 1.47
CA GLU A 97 -6.92 -14.53 2.33
C GLU A 97 -7.70 -15.44 3.28
N ALA A 98 -8.78 -14.92 3.91
CA ALA A 98 -9.63 -15.68 4.82
C ALA A 98 -10.41 -16.80 4.12
N ARG A 99 -10.65 -16.69 2.80
CA ARG A 99 -11.38 -17.70 2.03
C ARG A 99 -10.47 -18.79 1.46
N PHE A 100 -9.25 -18.44 1.05
CA PHE A 100 -8.42 -19.33 0.23
C PHE A 100 -7.15 -19.83 0.92
N GLN A 101 -6.54 -19.05 1.82
CA GLN A 101 -5.28 -19.46 2.46
C GLN A 101 -5.07 -18.70 3.78
N PRO A 102 -5.69 -19.15 4.89
CA PRO A 102 -5.65 -18.43 6.16
C PRO A 102 -4.26 -18.54 6.80
N SER A 103 -3.33 -17.71 6.35
CA SER A 103 -2.09 -17.43 7.08
C SER A 103 -2.41 -16.47 8.22
N PRO A 104 -2.28 -16.88 9.49
CA PRO A 104 -2.64 -16.02 10.62
C PRO A 104 -1.86 -14.70 10.59
N VAL A 105 -0.58 -14.75 10.22
CA VAL A 105 0.28 -13.56 10.13
C VAL A 105 -0.20 -12.59 9.06
N ALA A 106 -0.65 -13.09 7.90
CA ALA A 106 -1.19 -12.24 6.85
C ALA A 106 -2.49 -11.58 7.31
N VAL A 107 -3.43 -12.36 7.86
CA VAL A 107 -4.71 -11.87 8.37
C VAL A 107 -4.50 -10.78 9.44
N TYR A 108 -3.64 -11.03 10.44
CA TYR A 108 -3.34 -10.02 11.48
C TYR A 108 -2.72 -8.75 10.92
N THR A 109 -1.80 -8.88 9.96
CA THR A 109 -1.15 -7.72 9.36
C THR A 109 -2.17 -6.84 8.64
N TRP A 110 -3.04 -7.46 7.86
CA TRP A 110 -4.06 -6.72 7.10
C TRP A 110 -5.12 -6.09 8.00
N ASP A 111 -5.56 -6.81 9.05
CA ASP A 111 -6.55 -6.32 10.02
C ASP A 111 -6.03 -5.11 10.80
N VAL A 112 -4.77 -5.14 11.23
CA VAL A 112 -4.13 -3.98 11.90
C VAL A 112 -4.07 -2.78 10.96
N VAL A 113 -3.70 -2.98 9.69
CA VAL A 113 -3.65 -1.89 8.70
C VAL A 113 -5.05 -1.33 8.45
N GLU A 114 -6.07 -2.17 8.33
CA GLU A 114 -7.47 -1.77 8.18
C GLU A 114 -7.94 -0.95 9.39
N GLY A 115 -7.70 -1.42 10.61
CA GLY A 115 -8.03 -0.72 11.85
C GLY A 115 -7.32 0.64 11.98
N CYS A 116 -6.03 0.71 11.65
CA CYS A 116 -5.29 1.97 11.62
C CYS A 116 -5.85 2.95 10.57
N ALA A 117 -6.20 2.46 9.38
CA ALA A 117 -6.79 3.29 8.33
C ALA A 117 -8.16 3.85 8.76
N LEU A 118 -9.01 3.02 9.39
CA LEU A 118 -10.28 3.44 9.95
C LEU A 118 -10.12 4.52 11.02
N LEU A 119 -9.18 4.33 11.94
CA LEU A 119 -8.88 5.30 12.99
C LEU A 119 -8.49 6.67 12.40
N VAL A 120 -7.64 6.67 11.36
CA VAL A 120 -7.23 7.90 10.67
C VAL A 120 -8.42 8.59 10.01
N VAL A 121 -9.34 7.84 9.37
CA VAL A 121 -10.57 8.41 8.81
C VAL A 121 -11.40 9.09 9.89
N ILE A 122 -11.63 8.41 11.02
CA ILE A 122 -12.41 8.95 12.16
C ILE A 122 -11.78 10.24 12.67
N VAL A 123 -10.46 10.26 12.87
CA VAL A 123 -9.74 11.44 13.35
C VAL A 123 -9.87 12.61 12.36
N ILE A 124 -9.70 12.38 11.06
CA ILE A 124 -9.83 13.43 10.04
C ILE A 124 -11.25 14.02 10.04
N LEU A 125 -12.27 13.16 10.08
CA LEU A 125 -13.67 13.59 10.09
C LEU A 125 -14.02 14.32 11.41
N GLY A 126 -13.54 13.82 12.55
CA GLY A 126 -13.74 14.45 13.86
C GLY A 126 -13.14 15.85 13.94
N ILE A 127 -11.90 16.03 13.46
CA ILE A 127 -11.28 17.36 13.40
C ILE A 127 -12.03 18.28 12.44
N CYS A 128 -12.52 17.74 11.31
CA CYS A 128 -13.33 18.52 10.36
C CYS A 128 -14.66 18.98 10.99
N ALA A 129 -15.36 18.08 11.69
CA ALA A 129 -16.62 18.37 12.35
C ALA A 129 -16.43 19.42 13.47
N ALA A 130 -15.43 19.24 14.33
CA ALA A 130 -15.10 20.17 15.41
C ALA A 130 -14.83 21.59 14.87
N ARG A 131 -14.05 21.70 13.78
CA ARG A 131 -13.76 22.99 13.14
C ARG A 131 -14.96 23.62 12.44
N THR A 132 -15.93 22.81 12.01
CA THR A 132 -17.17 23.31 11.39
C THR A 132 -18.11 23.86 12.45
N LEU A 133 -18.18 23.21 13.62
CA LEU A 133 -18.94 23.66 14.78
C LEU A 133 -18.38 24.98 15.35
N GLN A 134 -17.04 25.13 15.43
CA GLN A 134 -16.39 26.37 15.91
C GLN A 134 -16.55 27.58 14.98
N ARG A 135 -17.00 27.39 13.74
CA ARG A 135 -17.19 28.48 12.75
C ARG A 135 -18.63 28.99 12.69
N ARG A 136 -19.56 28.35 13.37
CA ARG A 136 -20.94 28.80 13.54
C ARG A 136 -21.08 29.55 14.86
#